data_AF-A0A3Q3EUJ7-F1
#
_entry.id   AF-A0A3Q3EUJ7-F1
#
_cell.length_a   1.000
_cell.length_b   1.000
_cell.length_c   1.000
_cell.angle_alpha   90.00
_cell.angle_beta   90.00
_cell.angle_gamma   90.00
#
_symmetry.space_group_name_H-M   'P 1'
#
loop_
_entity.id
_entity.type
_entity.pdbx_description
1 polymer ?
#
loop_
_entity_poly.entity_id
_entity_poly.type
_entity_poly.pdbx_seq_one_letter_code
_entity_poly.pdbx_strand_id
1 'polypeptide(L)'
;PVPHKRWYRPLIELSLVNMYAPNTDAPKFIKSLFKVILQHSTGLLLVGGDFNCILSQILDRLPTPKTPLSRMSRMLKYQIIETGIYCKHYPS
;
A
#
# COMPACT_ATOMS: atom_id res chain seq x y z
N PRO A 1 -9.60 -8.14 -49.98
CA PRO A 1 -8.59 -7.90 -48.92
C PRO A 1 -9.27 -7.58 -47.58
N VAL A 2 -9.27 -8.54 -46.66
CA VAL A 2 -9.88 -8.38 -45.32
C VAL A 2 -8.92 -7.53 -44.48
N PRO A 3 -9.34 -6.42 -43.85
CA PRO A 3 -8.44 -5.62 -43.03
C PRO A 3 -7.98 -6.47 -41.84
N HIS A 4 -6.67 -6.65 -41.72
CA HIS A 4 -6.05 -7.31 -40.57
C HIS A 4 -6.48 -6.56 -39.30
N LYS A 5 -7.28 -7.21 -38.45
CA LYS A 5 -7.66 -6.70 -37.13
C LYS A 5 -6.38 -6.53 -36.31
N ARG A 6 -5.86 -5.30 -36.24
CA ARG A 6 -4.78 -4.92 -35.34
C ARG A 6 -5.35 -4.99 -33.92
N TRP A 7 -4.93 -5.99 -33.15
CA TRP A 7 -5.33 -6.16 -31.76
C TRP A 7 -5.00 -4.89 -30.97
N TYR A 8 -6.02 -4.19 -30.48
CA TYR A 8 -5.85 -3.07 -29.57
C TYR A 8 -5.36 -3.63 -28.23
N ARG A 9 -4.07 -3.46 -27.94
CA ARG A 9 -3.52 -3.71 -26.61
C ARG A 9 -3.45 -2.36 -25.90
N PRO A 10 -4.33 -2.10 -24.92
CA PRO A 10 -4.21 -0.87 -24.13
C PRO A 10 -2.85 -0.88 -23.44
N LEU A 11 -2.11 0.21 -23.59
CA LEU A 11 -0.92 0.45 -22.78
C LEU A 11 -1.40 0.78 -21.37
N ILE A 12 -1.02 -0.06 -20.41
CA ILE A 12 -1.29 0.17 -18.99
C ILE A 12 -0.04 0.81 -18.40
N GLU A 13 -0.16 2.04 -17.92
CA GLU A 13 0.87 2.65 -17.08
C GLU A 13 0.82 2.03 -15.68
N LEU A 14 1.99 1.74 -15.12
CA LEU A 14 2.15 1.07 -13.83
C LEU A 14 3.21 1.81 -13.01
N SER A 15 2.81 2.25 -11.82
CA SER A 15 3.70 2.77 -10.77
C SER A 15 3.94 1.68 -9.73
N LEU A 16 5.20 1.34 -9.50
CA LEU A 16 5.63 0.35 -8.51
C LEU A 16 6.43 1.04 -7.41
N VAL A 17 6.02 0.85 -6.16
CA VAL A 17 6.69 1.39 -4.98
C VAL A 17 7.07 0.22 -4.08
N ASN A 18 8.37 0.07 -3.83
CA ASN A 18 8.90 -0.82 -2.82
C ASN A 18 9.43 0.01 -1.65
N MET A 19 9.05 -0.31 -0.42
CA MET A 19 9.45 0.46 0.77
C MET A 19 9.92 -0.41 1.93
N TYR A 20 10.76 0.19 2.77
CA TYR A 20 11.13 -0.34 4.09
C TYR A 20 10.87 0.74 5.13
N ALA A 21 9.88 0.53 6.00
CA ALA A 21 9.54 1.48 7.07
C ALA A 21 10.51 1.34 8.26
N PRO A 22 10.68 2.40 9.06
CA PRO A 22 11.43 2.31 10.31
C PRO A 22 10.79 1.35 11.31
N ASN A 23 11.62 0.68 12.11
CA ASN A 23 11.17 -0.25 13.17
C ASN A 23 10.56 0.49 14.39
N THR A 24 10.72 1.82 14.44
CA THR A 24 10.16 2.69 15.49
C THR A 24 8.77 3.19 15.11
N ASP A 25 7.92 3.50 16.10
CA ASP A 25 6.59 4.08 15.87
C ASP A 25 6.64 5.51 15.30
N ALA A 26 6.82 5.60 13.96
CA ALA A 26 7.09 6.83 13.22
C ALA A 26 5.96 7.18 12.22
N PRO A 27 4.77 7.59 12.69
CA PRO A 27 3.63 7.86 11.80
C PRO A 27 3.89 8.96 10.74
N LYS A 28 4.81 9.89 11.02
CA LYS A 28 5.21 10.93 10.04
C LYS A 28 5.85 10.33 8.79
N PHE A 29 6.56 9.21 8.91
CA PHE A 29 7.14 8.51 7.76
C PHE A 29 6.05 8.10 6.77
N ILE A 30 4.99 7.45 7.26
CA ILE A 30 3.86 7.00 6.42
C ILE A 30 3.18 8.20 5.73
N LYS A 31 2.93 9.29 6.47
CA LYS A 31 2.33 10.49 5.87
C LYS A 31 3.21 11.08 4.75
N SER A 32 4.52 11.19 4.98
CA SER A 32 5.45 11.70 3.97
C SER A 32 5.56 10.77 2.76
N LEU A 33 5.57 9.46 2.99
CA LEU A 33 5.60 8.46 1.93
C LEU A 33 4.36 8.59 1.03
N PHE A 34 3.16 8.61 1.59
CA PHE A 34 1.94 8.72 0.79
C PHE A 34 1.88 10.04 0.02
N LYS A 35 2.39 11.14 0.58
CA LYS A 35 2.57 12.39 -0.16
C LYS A 35 3.43 12.19 -1.42
N VAL A 36 4.59 11.51 -1.30
CA VAL A 36 5.46 11.22 -2.45
C VAL A 36 4.76 10.30 -3.45
N ILE A 37 4.11 9.23 -2.98
CA ILE A 37 3.39 8.28 -3.83
C ILE A 37 2.32 9.00 -4.67
N LEU A 38 1.48 9.82 -4.04
CA LEU A 38 0.41 10.55 -4.73
C LEU A 38 0.94 11.62 -5.68
N GLN A 39 2.10 12.20 -5.39
CA GLN A 39 2.72 13.23 -6.23
C GLN A 39 3.35 12.66 -7.50
N HIS A 40 3.83 11.41 -7.47
CA HIS A 40 4.67 10.87 -8.54
C HIS A 40 4.09 9.66 -9.27
N SER A 41 3.04 9.03 -8.74
CA SER A 41 2.48 7.83 -9.36
C SER A 41 1.47 8.18 -10.46
N THR A 42 1.56 7.49 -11.60
CA THR A 42 0.57 7.49 -12.68
C THR A 42 0.09 6.08 -12.97
N GLY A 43 -1.09 5.96 -13.59
CA GLY A 43 -1.68 4.68 -13.94
C GLY A 43 -2.06 3.81 -12.74
N LEU A 44 -1.87 2.49 -12.87
CA LEU A 44 -2.08 1.53 -11.79
C LEU A 44 -0.96 1.65 -10.77
N LEU A 45 -1.28 1.75 -9.48
CA LEU A 45 -0.29 1.84 -8.40
C LEU A 45 -0.23 0.52 -7.63
N LEU A 46 0.98 -0.02 -7.50
CA LEU A 46 1.31 -1.14 -6.59
C LEU A 46 2.31 -0.67 -5.56
N VAL A 47 1.92 -0.73 -4.28
CA VAL A 47 2.79 -0.41 -3.14
C VAL A 47 3.01 -1.69 -2.32
N GLY A 48 4.26 -2.04 -2.09
CA GLY A 48 4.64 -3.20 -1.30
C GLY A 48 5.96 -2.99 -0.56
N GLY A 49 6.33 -3.98 0.24
CA GLY A 49 7.56 -3.97 1.04
C GLY A 49 7.28 -4.22 2.52
N ASP A 50 8.23 -3.86 3.37
CA ASP A 50 8.11 -4.04 4.82
C ASP A 50 7.61 -2.75 5.48
N PHE A 51 6.37 -2.78 5.94
CA PHE A 51 5.74 -1.64 6.62
C PHE A 51 6.09 -1.56 8.11
N ASN A 52 6.81 -2.56 8.65
CA ASN A 52 7.21 -2.65 10.07
C ASN A 52 6.07 -2.36 11.06
N CYS A 53 4.83 -2.65 10.65
CA CYS A 53 3.65 -2.47 11.47
C CYS A 53 2.55 -3.45 11.05
N ILE A 54 1.67 -3.77 12.01
CA ILE A 54 0.50 -4.61 11.75
C ILE A 54 -0.70 -3.75 11.35
N LEU A 55 -1.53 -4.25 10.44
CA LEU A 55 -2.82 -3.64 10.10
C LEU A 55 -3.95 -4.29 10.91
N SER A 56 -3.90 -5.58 11.22
CA SER A 56 -4.89 -6.29 12.01
C SER A 56 -4.21 -7.03 13.14
N GLN A 57 -4.67 -6.81 14.36
CA GLN A 57 -4.21 -7.59 15.51
C GLN A 57 -4.54 -9.07 15.37
N ILE A 58 -5.60 -9.39 14.63
CA ILE A 58 -6.10 -10.77 14.49
C ILE A 58 -5.41 -11.48 13.32
N LEU A 59 -5.14 -10.77 12.21
CA LEU A 59 -4.66 -11.40 10.97
C LEU A 59 -3.14 -11.35 10.80
N ASP A 60 -2.44 -10.36 11.38
CA ASP A 60 -1.01 -10.14 11.12
C ASP A 60 -0.08 -10.67 12.22
N ARG A 61 -0.65 -11.11 13.35
CA ARG A 61 0.16 -11.48 14.50
C ARG A 61 -0.47 -12.55 15.34
N LEU A 62 0.30 -13.61 15.57
CA LEU A 62 0.02 -14.64 16.56
C LEU A 62 1.07 -14.59 17.69
N PRO A 63 0.66 -14.69 18.98
CA PRO A 63 -0.72 -14.63 19.44
C PRO A 63 -1.32 -13.24 19.26
N THR A 64 -2.65 -13.15 19.21
CA THR A 64 -3.37 -11.88 19.11
C THR A 64 -2.92 -10.94 20.24
N PRO A 65 -2.28 -9.80 19.91
CA PRO A 65 -1.75 -8.90 20.93
C PRO A 65 -2.89 -8.19 21.65
N LYS A 66 -2.75 -8.06 22.98
CA LYS A 66 -3.69 -7.28 23.82
C LYS A 66 -3.47 -5.76 23.70
N THR A 67 -2.33 -5.34 23.15
CA THR A 67 -1.95 -3.93 23.00
C THR A 67 -2.57 -3.33 21.74
N PRO A 68 -3.09 -2.09 21.79
CA PRO A 68 -3.63 -1.39 20.61
C PRO A 68 -2.63 -1.27 19.45
N LEU A 69 -3.15 -1.00 18.25
CA LEU A 69 -2.33 -0.67 17.07
C LEU A 69 -1.43 0.55 17.33
N SER A 70 -0.20 0.50 16.81
CA SER A 70 0.75 1.62 16.88
C SER A 70 0.20 2.87 16.16
N ARG A 71 0.80 4.05 16.40
CA ARG A 71 0.42 5.26 15.66
C ARG A 71 0.73 5.09 14.18
N MET A 72 1.82 4.41 13.85
CA MET A 72 2.20 4.07 12.48
C MET A 72 1.16 3.19 11.80
N SER A 73 0.71 2.11 12.44
CA SER A 73 -0.39 1.25 11.95
C SER A 73 -1.67 2.04 11.69
N ARG A 74 -2.05 2.92 12.62
CA ARG A 74 -3.25 3.77 12.48
C ARG A 74 -3.10 4.78 11.34
N MET A 75 -1.93 5.38 11.20
CA MET A 75 -1.64 6.30 10.11
C MET A 75 -1.70 5.60 8.75
N LEU A 76 -1.12 4.40 8.63
CA LEU A 76 -1.17 3.60 7.41
C LEU A 76 -2.62 3.26 7.04
N LYS A 77 -3.42 2.79 8.00
CA LYS A 77 -4.86 2.58 7.78
C LYS A 77 -5.58 3.83 7.31
N TYR A 78 -5.31 4.96 7.97
CA TYR A 78 -5.93 6.23 7.61
C TYR A 78 -5.59 6.62 6.17
N GLN A 79 -4.32 6.52 5.77
CA GLN A 79 -3.88 6.82 4.40
C GLN A 79 -4.50 5.87 3.37
N ILE A 80 -4.58 4.57 3.64
CA ILE A 80 -5.25 3.58 2.77
C ILE A 80 -6.71 4.01 2.50
N ILE A 81 -7.44 4.41 3.55
CA ILE A 81 -8.84 4.85 3.42
C ILE A 81 -8.95 6.18 2.68
N GLU A 82 -8.15 7.18 3.07
CA GLU A 82 -8.24 8.54 2.55
C GLU A 82 -7.84 8.64 1.07
N THR A 83 -6.85 7.86 0.65
CA THR A 83 -6.38 7.84 -0.74
C THR A 83 -7.17 6.90 -1.64
N GLY A 84 -8.10 6.11 -1.09
CA GLY A 84 -8.83 5.08 -1.84
C GLY A 84 -7.95 3.93 -2.33
N ILE A 85 -6.72 3.78 -1.80
CA ILE A 85 -5.84 2.67 -2.12
C ILE A 85 -6.43 1.39 -1.53
N TYR A 86 -6.64 0.38 -2.36
CA TYR A 86 -7.10 -0.92 -1.90
C TYR A 86 -5.95 -1.74 -1.32
N CYS A 87 -6.09 -2.17 -0.06
CA CYS A 87 -5.18 -3.11 0.57
C CYS A 87 -5.80 -4.50 0.59
N LYS A 88 -5.17 -5.46 -0.11
CA LYS A 88 -5.55 -6.87 -0.01
C LYS A 88 -4.85 -7.50 1.18
N HIS A 89 -5.63 -7.79 2.22
CA HIS A 89 -5.11 -8.35 3.46
C HIS A 89 -5.22 -9.88 3.43
N TYR A 90 -4.10 -10.58 3.55
CA TYR A 90 -4.05 -12.02 3.74
C TYR A 90 -3.66 -12.34 5.19
N PRO A 91 -4.25 -13.37 5.82
CA PRO A 91 -3.74 -13.86 7.10
C PRO A 91 -2.30 -14.35 6.93
N SER A 92 -1.43 -13.97 7.88
CA SER A 92 -0.05 -14.43 7.96
C SER A 92 0.05 -15.88 8.45
#